data_AF-A0A1H0X6C4-F1
#
_entry.id   AF-A0A1H0X6C4-F1
#
_cell.length_a   1.000
_cell.length_b   1.000
_cell.length_c   1.000
_cell.angle_alpha   90.00
_cell.angle_beta   90.00
_cell.angle_gamma   90.00
#
_symmetry.space_group_name_H-M   'P 1'
#
loop_
_entity.id
_entity.type
_entity.pdbx_description
1 polymer ?
#
loop_
_entity_poly.entity_id
_entity_poly.type
_entity_poly.pdbx_seq_one_letter_code
_entity_poly.pdbx_strand_id
1 'polypeptide(L)'
;MDGDIDNPRLLENSLAQAPADTFRHDLLALAVSRSPSIRAFAAHCWTQIGDSEEGIGRRLASDPAGVVRLALAHGLTSTAKTGIDDIRRILRDDCRFSVRAAVQQSDQRC
;
A
#
# COMPACT_ATOMS: atom_id res chain seq x y z
N MET A 1 18.53 15.10 21.93
CA MET A 1 17.21 14.48 22.12
C MET A 1 16.87 13.87 20.79
N ASP A 2 17.43 12.70 20.54
CA ASP A 2 17.42 12.03 19.24
C ASP A 2 16.68 10.71 19.37
N GLY A 3 15.86 10.41 18.37
CA GLY A 3 15.42 9.05 18.09
C GLY A 3 14.01 8.69 18.52
N ASP A 4 13.00 9.34 17.94
CA ASP A 4 11.64 8.75 17.89
C ASP A 4 10.84 9.10 16.62
N ILE A 5 11.36 10.00 15.77
CA ILE A 5 10.66 10.46 14.55
C ILE A 5 10.70 9.39 13.44
N ASP A 6 11.68 8.47 13.48
CA ASP A 6 11.87 7.42 12.48
C ASP A 6 11.31 6.05 12.90
N ASN A 7 10.48 5.97 13.95
CA ASN A 7 9.86 4.71 14.34
C ASN A 7 8.58 4.47 13.51
N PRO A 8 8.60 3.63 12.45
CA PRO A 8 7.44 3.43 11.59
C PRO A 8 6.22 2.88 12.35
N ARG A 9 6.45 2.20 13.49
CA ARG A 9 5.38 1.68 14.35
C ARG A 9 4.62 2.76 15.11
N LEU A 10 5.26 3.90 15.43
CA LEU A 10 4.56 5.03 16.05
C LEU A 10 3.60 5.68 15.06
N LEU A 11 4.05 5.85 13.81
CA LEU A 11 3.20 6.29 12.71
C LEU A 11 2.03 5.32 12.49
N GLU A 12 2.30 4.02 12.34
CA GLU A 12 1.25 3.00 12.18
C GLU A 12 0.20 3.05 13.31
N ASN A 13 0.63 3.21 14.57
CA ASN A 13 -0.27 3.27 15.72
C ASN A 13 -1.09 4.56 15.79
N SER A 14 -0.48 5.72 15.52
CA SER A 14 -1.19 7.00 15.49
C SER A 14 -2.23 7.06 14.36
N LEU A 15 -1.90 6.44 13.24
CA LEU A 15 -2.75 6.34 12.07
C LEU A 15 -3.91 5.35 12.26
N ALA A 16 -3.69 4.24 12.99
CA ALA A 16 -4.73 3.28 13.33
C ALA A 16 -5.82 3.84 14.27
N GLN A 17 -5.52 4.92 15.02
CA GLN A 17 -6.47 5.57 15.94
C GLN A 17 -7.13 6.82 15.34
N ALA A 18 -6.73 7.25 14.14
CA ALA A 18 -7.35 8.38 13.48
C ALA A 18 -8.78 8.03 12.99
N PRO A 19 -9.73 8.98 13.04
CA PRO A 19 -11.04 8.80 12.40
C PRO A 19 -10.85 8.41 10.93
N ALA A 20 -11.63 7.43 10.45
CA ALA A 20 -11.45 6.86 9.11
C ALA A 20 -11.44 7.92 7.98
N ASP A 21 -12.19 9.01 8.12
CA ASP A 21 -12.26 10.09 7.14
C ASP A 21 -11.01 11.00 7.14
N THR A 22 -10.42 11.26 8.31
CA THR A 22 -9.15 11.98 8.44
C THR A 22 -8.03 11.13 7.86
N PHE A 23 -8.00 9.87 8.22
CA PHE A 23 -7.03 8.93 7.71
C PHE A 23 -7.11 8.75 6.18
N ARG A 24 -8.32 8.80 5.60
CA ARG A 24 -8.52 8.76 4.13
C ARG A 24 -7.89 9.97 3.43
N HIS A 25 -8.11 11.18 3.94
CA HIS A 25 -7.48 12.39 3.39
C HIS A 25 -5.95 12.31 3.47
N ASP A 26 -5.44 11.83 4.60
CA ASP A 26 -4.01 11.66 4.80
C ASP A 26 -3.43 10.62 3.84
N LEU A 27 -4.14 9.51 3.58
CA LEU A 27 -3.71 8.48 2.64
C LEU A 27 -3.56 9.00 1.21
N LEU A 28 -4.49 9.83 0.74
CA LEU A 28 -4.39 10.46 -0.57
C LEU A 28 -3.17 11.40 -0.63
N ALA A 29 -2.97 12.23 0.39
CA ALA A 29 -1.82 13.13 0.48
C ALA A 29 -0.49 12.35 0.44
N LEU A 30 -0.40 11.23 1.16
CA LEU A 30 0.76 10.35 1.16
C LEU A 30 0.97 9.71 -0.23
N ALA A 31 -0.10 9.25 -0.89
CA ALA A 31 -0.05 8.62 -2.22
C ALA A 31 0.33 9.57 -3.37
N VAL A 32 0.26 10.88 -3.17
CA VAL A 32 0.72 11.89 -4.15
C VAL A 32 2.07 12.51 -3.79
N SER A 33 2.70 12.08 -2.70
CA SER A 33 4.01 12.58 -2.27
C SER A 33 5.07 12.41 -3.36
N ARG A 34 5.99 13.38 -3.44
CA ARG A 34 7.16 13.28 -4.35
C ARG A 34 8.11 12.16 -3.94
N SER A 35 8.12 11.77 -2.66
CA SER A 35 9.00 10.71 -2.14
C SER A 35 8.42 9.32 -2.42
N PRO A 36 9.12 8.45 -3.16
CA PRO A 36 8.70 7.06 -3.37
C PRO A 36 8.55 6.27 -2.07
N SER A 37 9.36 6.56 -1.06
CA SER A 37 9.29 5.88 0.23
C SER A 37 7.99 6.22 0.97
N ILE A 38 7.55 7.47 0.91
CA ILE A 38 6.27 7.91 1.50
C ILE A 38 5.10 7.28 0.75
N ARG A 39 5.17 7.19 -0.58
CA ARG A 39 4.14 6.49 -1.37
C ARG A 39 4.12 4.99 -1.12
N ALA A 40 5.27 4.36 -0.85
CA ALA A 40 5.35 2.95 -0.48
C ALA A 40 4.72 2.70 0.90
N PHE A 41 4.93 3.62 1.85
CA PHE A 41 4.22 3.61 3.12
C PHE A 41 2.70 3.77 2.92
N ALA A 42 2.27 4.67 2.03
CA ALA A 42 0.85 4.79 1.66
C ALA A 42 0.28 3.47 1.11
N ALA A 43 1.04 2.76 0.25
CA ALA A 43 0.64 1.45 -0.24
C ALA A 43 0.49 0.42 0.88
N HIS A 44 1.40 0.41 1.85
CA HIS A 44 1.26 -0.44 3.03
C HIS A 44 -0.02 -0.11 3.81
N CYS A 45 -0.23 1.16 4.17
CA CYS A 45 -1.42 1.60 4.90
C CYS A 45 -2.73 1.25 4.18
N TRP A 46 -2.78 1.47 2.85
CA TRP A 46 -3.96 1.17 2.04
C TRP A 46 -4.38 -0.32 2.16
N THR A 47 -3.41 -1.25 2.17
CA THR A 47 -3.71 -2.69 2.28
C THR A 47 -4.26 -3.13 3.63
N GLN A 48 -3.94 -2.40 4.71
CA GLN A 48 -4.42 -2.71 6.05
C GLN A 48 -5.90 -2.33 6.23
N ILE A 49 -6.28 -1.17 5.68
CA ILE A 49 -7.61 -0.61 5.93
C ILE A 49 -8.63 -1.23 4.99
N GLY A 50 -8.24 -1.40 3.73
CA GLY A 50 -9.10 -1.90 2.66
C GLY A 50 -10.31 -1.03 2.39
N ASP A 51 -10.66 -1.00 1.11
CA ASP A 51 -11.92 -0.54 0.55
C ASP A 51 -12.47 0.81 1.05
N SER A 52 -12.12 1.87 0.32
CA SER A 52 -13.07 2.95 0.05
C SER A 52 -12.76 3.70 -1.24
N GLU A 53 -11.56 3.54 -1.82
CA GLU A 53 -11.23 4.14 -3.11
C GLU A 53 -10.35 3.22 -3.97
N GLU A 54 -10.98 2.51 -4.91
CA GLU A 54 -10.27 1.77 -5.97
C GLU A 54 -9.25 2.66 -6.71
N GLY A 55 -9.52 3.97 -6.80
CA GLY A 55 -8.64 4.94 -7.46
C GLY A 55 -7.23 5.01 -6.86
N ILE A 56 -7.12 5.01 -5.52
CA ILE A 56 -5.82 5.06 -4.83
C ILE A 56 -5.08 3.75 -5.05
N GLY A 57 -5.76 2.60 -4.91
CA GLY A 57 -5.15 1.29 -5.13
C GLY A 57 -4.60 1.13 -6.56
N ARG A 58 -5.39 1.51 -7.58
CA ARG A 58 -4.95 1.49 -8.99
C ARG A 58 -3.77 2.42 -9.24
N ARG A 59 -3.77 3.62 -8.65
CA ARG A 59 -2.65 4.58 -8.73
C ARG A 59 -1.37 3.97 -8.17
N LEU A 60 -1.43 3.38 -6.98
CA LEU A 60 -0.28 2.77 -6.32
C LEU A 60 0.22 1.53 -7.07
N ALA A 61 -0.69 0.75 -7.66
CA ALA A 61 -0.35 -0.40 -8.49
C ALA A 61 0.36 0.00 -9.79
N SER A 62 0.10 1.21 -10.29
CA SER A 62 0.71 1.78 -11.49
C SER A 62 1.80 2.81 -11.18
N ASP A 63 2.26 2.90 -9.93
CA ASP A 63 3.24 3.91 -9.52
C ASP A 63 4.53 3.76 -10.32
N PRO A 64 5.19 4.85 -10.78
CA PRO A 64 6.44 4.74 -11.52
C PRO A 64 7.56 4.03 -10.73
N ALA A 65 7.56 4.14 -9.40
CA ALA A 65 8.57 3.54 -8.55
C ALA A 65 8.19 2.10 -8.17
N GLY A 66 9.01 1.13 -8.60
CA GLY A 66 8.75 -0.27 -8.31
C GLY A 66 8.77 -0.65 -6.82
N VAL A 67 9.37 0.17 -5.94
CA VAL A 67 9.29 -0.03 -4.48
C VAL A 67 7.87 0.15 -3.94
N VAL A 68 7.09 1.06 -4.53
CA VAL A 68 5.69 1.30 -4.16
C VAL A 68 4.83 0.11 -4.57
N ARG A 69 5.00 -0.34 -5.81
CA ARG A 69 4.29 -1.51 -6.35
C ARG A 69 4.63 -2.80 -5.59
N LEU A 70 5.88 -2.96 -5.18
CA LEU A 70 6.32 -4.07 -4.35
C LEU A 70 5.71 -4.03 -2.94
N ALA A 71 5.70 -2.85 -2.30
CA ALA A 71 5.07 -2.67 -0.99
C ALA A 71 3.57 -3.00 -1.05
N LEU A 72 2.88 -2.55 -2.11
CA LEU A 72 1.49 -2.91 -2.37
C LEU A 72 1.32 -4.43 -2.50
N ALA A 73 2.12 -5.08 -3.36
CA ALA A 73 2.06 -6.52 -3.59
C ALA A 73 2.25 -7.35 -2.31
N HIS A 74 3.16 -6.95 -1.43
CA HIS A 74 3.36 -7.59 -0.12
C HIS A 74 2.17 -7.41 0.83
N GLY A 75 1.51 -6.25 0.81
CA GLY A 75 0.37 -5.98 1.67
C GLY A 75 -0.92 -6.71 1.25
N LEU A 76 -1.02 -7.17 0.00
CA LEU A 76 -2.17 -7.93 -0.51
C LEU A 76 -2.27 -9.38 0.02
N THR A 77 -1.34 -9.80 0.89
CA THR A 77 -1.25 -11.15 1.50
C THR A 77 -2.35 -11.47 2.52
N SER A 78 -3.24 -10.53 2.87
CA SER A 78 -4.13 -10.72 4.03
C SER A 78 -5.59 -10.29 3.85
N THR A 79 -6.01 -9.88 2.66
CA THR A 79 -7.36 -9.35 2.46
C THR A 79 -8.12 -10.13 1.39
N ALA A 80 -9.06 -10.96 1.84
CA ALA A 80 -10.19 -11.47 1.03
C ALA A 80 -11.24 -10.34 0.83
N LYS A 81 -10.77 -9.14 0.47
CA LYS A 81 -11.65 -7.99 0.23
C LYS A 81 -11.97 -7.96 -1.26
N THR A 82 -13.26 -8.03 -1.56
CA THR A 82 -13.81 -7.84 -2.91
C THR A 82 -13.33 -6.51 -3.50
N GLY A 83 -13.02 -6.46 -4.81
CA GLY A 83 -12.63 -5.22 -5.50
C GLY A 83 -11.12 -5.00 -5.71
N ILE A 84 -10.25 -5.89 -5.22
CA ILE A 84 -8.79 -5.80 -5.42
C ILE A 84 -8.26 -6.62 -6.61
N ASP A 85 -9.13 -7.32 -7.33
CA ASP A 85 -8.72 -8.21 -8.43
C ASP A 85 -8.05 -7.48 -9.58
N ASP A 86 -8.54 -6.28 -9.91
CA ASP A 86 -7.92 -5.40 -10.90
C ASP A 86 -6.52 -4.97 -10.48
N ILE A 87 -6.33 -4.67 -9.19
CA ILE A 87 -5.03 -4.29 -8.62
C ILE A 87 -4.07 -5.48 -8.69
N ARG A 88 -4.53 -6.67 -8.28
CA ARG A 88 -3.76 -7.92 -8.40
C ARG A 88 -3.37 -8.20 -9.85
N ARG A 89 -4.28 -7.99 -10.81
CA ARG A 89 -4.01 -8.16 -12.24
C ARG A 89 -2.91 -7.22 -12.72
N ILE A 90 -2.98 -5.93 -12.40
CA ILE A 90 -1.94 -4.94 -12.74
C ILE A 90 -0.57 -5.39 -12.22
N LEU A 91 -0.50 -5.83 -10.95
CA LEU A 91 0.76 -6.24 -10.33
C LEU A 91 1.28 -7.59 -10.83
N ARG A 92 0.42 -8.50 -11.28
CA ARG A 92 0.82 -9.75 -11.95
C ARG A 92 1.50 -9.50 -13.30
N ASP A 93 1.11 -8.42 -13.98
CA ASP A 93 1.69 -8.01 -15.26
C ASP A 93 2.86 -7.00 -15.09
N ASP A 94 3.32 -6.75 -13.86
CA ASP A 94 4.41 -5.80 -13.59
C ASP A 94 5.69 -6.20 -14.31
N CYS A 95 6.44 -5.23 -14.82
CA CYS A 95 7.72 -5.47 -15.48
C CYS A 95 8.78 -6.08 -14.54
N ARG A 96 8.72 -5.81 -13.24
CA ARG A 96 9.67 -6.31 -12.24
C ARG A 96 9.28 -7.68 -11.72
N PHE A 97 10.20 -8.63 -11.83
CA PHE A 97 10.02 -9.99 -11.29
C PHE A 97 9.68 -10.00 -9.80
N SER A 98 10.33 -9.15 -8.98
CA SER A 98 10.10 -9.10 -7.54
C SER A 98 8.65 -8.76 -7.17
N VAL A 99 8.01 -7.86 -7.94
CA VAL A 99 6.60 -7.50 -7.73
C VAL A 99 5.70 -8.69 -8.07
N ARG A 100 5.90 -9.31 -9.24
CA ARG A 100 5.13 -10.49 -9.66
C ARG A 100 5.27 -11.64 -8.66
N ALA A 101 6.48 -11.92 -8.21
CA ALA A 101 6.77 -12.96 -7.22
C ALA A 101 6.08 -12.68 -5.87
N ALA A 102 6.05 -11.42 -5.42
CA ALA A 102 5.35 -11.05 -4.20
C ALA A 102 3.85 -11.33 -4.31
N VAL A 103 3.20 -10.99 -5.44
CA VAL A 103 1.77 -11.28 -5.66
C VAL A 103 1.50 -12.79 -5.67
N GLN A 104 2.34 -13.57 -6.35
CA GLN A 104 2.20 -15.03 -6.38
C GLN A 104 2.30 -15.67 -4.99
N GLN A 105 3.22 -15.18 -4.16
CA GLN A 105 3.34 -15.63 -2.77
C GLN A 105 2.12 -15.25 -1.92
N SER A 106 1.52 -14.09 -2.19
CA SER A 106 0.27 -13.65 -1.57
C SER A 106 -0.89 -14.58 -1.92
N ASP A 107 -1.01 -14.98 -3.18
CA ASP A 107 -2.09 -15.85 -3.66
C ASP A 107 -2.00 -17.29 -3.09
N GLN A 108 -0.78 -17.79 -2.81
CA GLN A 108 -0.56 -19.13 -2.24
C GLN A 108 -0.84 -19.25 -0.73
N ARG A 109 -1.04 -18.13 -0.04
CA ARG A 109 -1.25 -18.07 1.42
C ARG A 109 -2.73 -17.91 1.82
N CYS A 110 -3.64 -17.82 0.85
CA CYS A 110 -5.09 -17.75 1.05
C CYS A 110 -5.76 -19.12 0.90
#